data_AF-A0A963VBE0-F1
#
_entry.id   AF-A0A963VBE0-F1
#
_cell.length_a   1.000
_cell.length_b   1.000
_cell.length_c   1.000
_cell.angle_alpha   90.00
_cell.angle_beta   90.00
_cell.angle_gamma   90.00
#
_symmetry.space_group_name_H-M   'P 1'
#
loop_
_entity.id
_entity.type
_entity.pdbx_description
1 polymer ?
#
loop_
_entity_poly.entity_id
_entity_poly.type
_entity_poly.pdbx_seq_one_letter_code
_entity_poly.pdbx_strand_id
1 'polypeptide(L)' 'EKRIHAFICILRGDTVIASLEQMFLHVDMKAGKACPAAPEVLALLMPIAKAHEALARPEAAGRHVGQRR' A
#
# COMPACT_ATOMS: atom_id res chain seq x y z
N GLU A 1 9.58 -6.43 3.13
CA GLU A 1 9.29 -7.56 4.03
C GLU A 1 8.36 -7.09 5.16
N LYS A 2 8.81 -6.45 6.26
CA LYS A 2 7.90 -5.89 7.30
C LYS A 2 6.95 -4.73 6.95
N ARG A 3 7.12 -4.09 5.79
CA ARG A 3 6.37 -2.90 5.35
C ARG A 3 5.65 -3.18 4.05
N ILE A 4 4.45 -2.63 3.91
CA ILE A 4 3.66 -2.66 2.68
C ILE A 4 3.26 -1.23 2.37
N HIS A 5 3.67 -0.73 1.21
CA HIS A 5 3.20 0.54 0.68
C HIS A 5 2.10 0.27 -0.34
N ALA A 6 0.86 0.58 0.03
CA ALA A 6 -0.29 0.28 -0.80
C ALA A 6 -0.96 1.57 -1.28
N PHE A 7 -1.42 1.53 -2.52
CA PHE A 7 -2.29 2.53 -3.10
C PHE A 7 -3.64 1.89 -3.43
N ILE A 8 -4.73 2.50 -2.98
CA ILE A 8 -6.09 2.00 -3.15
C ILE A 8 -6.89 3.05 -3.90
N CYS A 9 -7.52 2.64 -5.00
CA CYS A 9 -8.54 3.42 -5.70
C CYS A 9 -9.92 2.88 -5.34
N ILE A 10 -10.86 3.77 -5.03
CA ILE A 10 -12.28 3.45 -4.90
C ILE A 10 -12.96 3.99 -6.15
N LEU A 11 -13.63 3.10 -6.90
CA LEU A 11 -14.24 3.42 -8.19
C LEU A 11 -15.77 3.35 -8.14
N ARG A 12 -16.41 4.20 -8.94
CA ARG A 12 -17.82 4.07 -9.37
C ARG A 12 -17.82 3.91 -10.89
N GLY A 13 -18.05 2.70 -11.38
CA GLY A 13 -17.76 2.37 -12.79
C GLY A 13 -16.27 2.58 -13.06
N ASP A 14 -15.94 3.29 -14.13
CA ASP A 14 -14.55 3.62 -14.47
C ASP A 14 -14.06 4.93 -13.81
N THR A 15 -14.90 5.60 -13.02
CA THR A 15 -14.55 6.87 -12.36
C THR A 15 -13.95 6.61 -10.98
N VAL A 16 -12.72 7.08 -10.74
CA VAL A 16 -12.13 7.10 -9.39
C VAL A 16 -12.80 8.18 -8.54
N ILE A 17 -13.49 7.77 -7.48
CA ILE A 17 -14.22 8.68 -6.57
C ILE A 17 -13.45 8.97 -5.28
N ALA A 18 -12.49 8.12 -4.92
CA ALA A 18 -11.58 8.34 -3.79
C ALA A 18 -10.29 7.53 -3.96
N SER A 19 -9.23 7.95 -3.26
CA SER A 19 -7.96 7.24 -3.23
C SER A 19 -7.32 7.30 -1.86
N LEU A 20 -6.58 6.25 -1.48
CA LEU A 20 -5.78 6.21 -0.27
C LEU A 20 -4.38 5.70 -0.59
N GLU A 21 -3.36 6.35 -0.05
CA GLU A 21 -1.98 5.88 -0.05
C GLU A 21 -1.54 5.64 1.40
N GLN A 22 -1.17 4.41 1.73
CA GLN A 22 -0.92 4.00 3.11
C GLN A 22 0.34 3.14 3.22
N MET A 23 1.09 3.37 4.31
CA MET A 23 2.18 2.51 4.74
C MET A 23 1.69 1.62 5.89
N PHE A 24 1.57 0.32 5.63
CA PHE A 24 1.29 -0.68 6.65
C PHE A 24 2.58 -1.27 7.20
N LEU A 25 2.58 -1.59 8.48
CA LEU A 25 3.73 -2.14 9.21
C LEU A 25 3.29 -3.40 9.94
N HIS A 26 4.00 -4.50 9.69
CA HIS A 26 3.80 -5.72 10.46
C HIS A 26 4.42 -5.56 11.86
N VAL A 27 3.67 -5.97 12.88
CA VAL A 27 4.01 -5.76 14.29
C VAL A 27 3.80 -7.06 15.05
N ASP A 28 4.78 -7.41 15.88
CA ASP A 28 4.63 -8.44 16.89
C ASP A 28 3.82 -7.86 18.04
N MET A 29 2.60 -8.36 18.23
CA MET A 29 1.67 -7.89 19.25
C MET A 29 2.16 -8.12 20.68
N LYS A 30 3.00 -9.14 20.91
CA LYS A 30 3.60 -9.39 22.23
C LYS A 30 4.74 -8.41 22.51
N ALA A 31 5.60 -8.18 21.53
CA ALA A 31 6.76 -7.29 21.67
C ALA A 31 6.41 -5.80 21.50
N GLY A 32 5.24 -5.48 20.91
CA GLY A 32 4.84 -4.12 20.58
C GLY A 32 5.77 -3.44 19.58
N LYS A 33 6.43 -4.22 18.72
CA LYS A 33 7.51 -3.76 17.82
C LYS A 33 7.33 -4.28 16.42
N ALA A 34 7.82 -3.50 15.46
CA ALA A 34 7.85 -3.91 14.06
C ALA A 34 8.75 -5.13 13.86
N CYS A 35 8.23 -6.14 13.19
CA CYS A 35 8.93 -7.39 12.90
C CYS A 35 8.71 -7.81 11.44
N PRO A 36 9.56 -8.68 10.89
CA PRO A 36 9.30 -9.32 9.60
C PRO A 36 7.89 -9.91 9.52
N ALA A 37 7.25 -9.83 8.35
CA ALA A 37 5.98 -10.52 8.15
C ALA A 37 6.22 -12.04 8.16
N ALA A 38 5.20 -12.81 8.55
CA ALA A 38 5.32 -14.26 8.51
C ALA A 38 5.56 -14.74 7.06
N PRO A 39 6.43 -15.75 6.83
CA PRO A 39 6.77 -16.22 5.48
C PRO A 39 5.55 -16.58 4.62
N GLU A 40 4.52 -17.15 5.23
CA GLU A 40 3.25 -17.49 4.58
C GLU A 40 2.47 -16.25 4.09
N VAL A 41 2.56 -15.13 4.80
CA VAL A 41 1.95 -13.86 4.37
C VAL A 41 2.69 -13.30 3.16
N LEU A 42 4.03 -13.34 3.19
CA LEU A 42 4.84 -12.91 2.05
C LEU A 42 4.60 -13.77 0.81
N ALA A 43 4.46 -15.08 0.98
CA ALA A 43 4.23 -16.00 -0.13
C ALA A 43 2.96 -15.65 -0.90
N LEU A 44 1.94 -15.10 -0.22
CA LEU A 44 0.71 -14.61 -0.85
C LEU A 44 0.83 -13.17 -1.38
N LEU A 45 1.55 -12.30 -0.67
CA LEU A 45 1.63 -10.88 -1.01
C LEU A 45 2.59 -10.58 -2.16
N MET A 46 3.75 -11.24 -2.21
CA MET A 46 4.79 -10.93 -3.20
C MET A 46 4.34 -11.18 -4.66
N PRO A 47 3.57 -12.24 -4.98
CA PRO A 47 3.01 -12.40 -6.33
C PRO A 47 2.12 -11.23 -6.77
N ILE A 48 1.29 -10.69 -5.86
CA ILE A 48 0.44 -9.52 -6.14
C ILE A 48 1.30 -8.29 -6.41
N ALA A 49 2.28 -8.04 -5.55
CA ALA A 49 3.21 -6.93 -5.74
C ALA A 49 3.96 -7.03 -7.08
N LYS A 50 4.41 -8.24 -7.44
CA LYS A 50 5.09 -8.51 -8.71
C LYS A 50 4.20 -8.26 -9.92
N ALA A 51 2.94 -8.70 -9.87
CA ALA A 51 1.97 -8.45 -10.94
C ALA A 51 1.69 -6.94 -11.12
N HIS A 52 1.69 -6.17 -10.04
CA HIS A 52 1.46 -4.73 -10.07
C HIS A 52 2.67 -3.91 -10.56
N GLU A 53 3.88 -4.48 -10.68
CA GLU A 53 5.05 -3.76 -11.22
C GLU A 53 4.84 -3.23 -12.64
N ALA A 54 3.97 -3.88 -13.43
CA ALA A 54 3.65 -3.47 -14.79
C ALA A 54 2.60 -2.33 -14.86
N LEU A 55 1.94 -2.00 -13.74
CA LEU A 55 0.93 -0.95 -13.72
C LEU A 55 1.59 0.43 -13.74
N ALA A 56 0.90 1.39 -14.37
CA ALA A 56 1.28 2.78 -14.28
C ALA A 56 1.22 3.25 -12.81
N ARG A 57 2.17 4.11 -12.43
CA ARG A 57 2.14 4.77 -11.13
C ARG A 57 0.82 5.54 -10.98
N PRO A 58 0.06 5.40 -9.88
CA PRO A 58 -1.17 6.15 -9.69
C PRO A 58 -0.91 7.66 -9.69
N GLU A 59 -1.72 8.42 -10.45
CA GLU A 59 -1.60 9.89 -10.58
C GLU A 59 -1.60 10.60 -9.21
N ALA A 60 -2.40 10.07 -8.29
CA ALA A 60 -2.63 10.60 -6.96
C ALA A 60 -1.57 10.20 -5.91
N ALA A 61 -0.57 9.39 -6.27
CA ALA A 61 0.48 8.96 -5.36
C ALA A 61 1.41 10.13 -4.98
N GLY A 62 1.68 10.28 -3.69
CA GLY A 62 2.50 11.34 -3.10
C GLY A 62 1.79 12.69 -2.98
N ARG A 63 0.45 12.73 -3.13
CA ARG A 63 -0.30 13.98 -2.92
C ARG A 63 -0.14 14.48 -1.49
N HIS A 64 0.00 15.79 -1.36
CA HIS A 64 0.08 16.50 -0.09
C HIS A 64 -1.05 17.52 0.02
N VAL A 65 -1.43 17.85 1.26
CA VAL A 65 -2.41 18.90 1.56
C VAL A 65 -1.66 20.19 1.89
N GLY A 66 -2.18 21.33 1.43
CA GLY A 66 -1.66 22.65 1.76
C GLY A 66 -1.89 23.67 0.65
N GLN A 67 -1.95 24.95 1.01
CA GLN A 67 -1.99 26.03 0.03
C GLN A 67 -0.60 26.16 -0.63
N ARG A 68 -0.56 26.16 -1.96
CA ARG A 68 0.67 26.49 -2.70
C ARG A 68 0.99 27.96 -2.46
N ARG A 69 2.29 28.27 -2.30
CA ARG A 69 2.78 29.64 -2.20
C ARG A 69 2.42 30.46 -3.43
#